data_AF-A0A6A6UGI3-F1
#
_entry.id   AF-A0A6A6UGI3-F1
#
_cell.length_a   1.000
_cell.length_b   1.000
_cell.length_c   1.000
_cell.angle_alpha   90.00
_cell.angle_beta   90.00
_cell.angle_gamma   90.00
#
_symmetry.space_group_name_H-M   'P 1'
#
loop_
_entity.id
_entity.type
_entity.pdbx_description
1 polymer ?
#
loop_
_entity_poly.entity_id
_entity_poly.type
_entity_poly.pdbx_seq_one_letter_code
_entity_poly.pdbx_strand_id
1 'polypeptide(L)'
;MKFTLTIAALVVAAFAAPQLPSEIGQIPPCGLACAMNAGKEAGCGPTDIKCFCTSATALAAATACVNKDCSPEDAKKAIALAQQLCAKY
;
A
#
# COMPACT_ATOMS: atom_id res chain seq x y z
N MET A 1 -39.94 -44.00 4.01
CA MET A 1 -40.18 -42.56 4.08
C MET A 1 -39.00 -41.86 3.41
N LYS A 2 -39.22 -41.19 2.27
CA LYS A 2 -38.17 -40.51 1.48
C LYS A 2 -37.97 -39.11 2.06
N PHE A 3 -36.80 -38.83 2.62
CA PHE A 3 -36.43 -37.48 3.09
C PHE A 3 -35.67 -36.77 1.97
N THR A 4 -36.39 -35.90 1.27
CA THR A 4 -35.86 -35.03 0.22
C THR A 4 -35.00 -33.94 0.90
N LEU A 5 -33.68 -34.03 0.76
CA LEU A 5 -32.75 -33.01 1.26
C LEU A 5 -32.46 -32.01 0.12
N THR A 6 -33.14 -30.87 0.15
CA THR A 6 -32.82 -29.70 -0.68
C THR A 6 -31.55 -29.05 -0.15
N ILE A 7 -30.44 -29.21 -0.86
CA ILE A 7 -29.16 -28.57 -0.54
C ILE A 7 -29.21 -27.13 -1.07
N ALA A 8 -29.44 -26.17 -0.17
CA ALA A 8 -29.26 -24.76 -0.44
C ALA A 8 -27.75 -24.47 -0.56
N ALA A 9 -27.30 -24.06 -1.76
CA ALA A 9 -25.93 -23.65 -2.01
C ALA A 9 -25.63 -22.35 -1.25
N LEU A 10 -24.91 -22.45 -0.13
CA LEU A 10 -24.28 -21.31 0.54
C LEU A 10 -23.08 -20.86 -0.30
N VAL A 11 -23.27 -19.79 -1.08
CA VAL A 11 -22.17 -19.07 -1.73
C VAL A 11 -21.38 -18.37 -0.64
N VAL A 12 -20.27 -18.98 -0.21
CA VAL A 12 -19.30 -18.32 0.68
C VAL A 12 -18.50 -17.32 -0.14
N ALA A 13 -18.89 -16.04 -0.07
CA ALA A 13 -18.06 -14.96 -0.59
C ALA A 13 -16.79 -14.89 0.27
N ALA A 14 -15.67 -15.40 -0.28
CA ALA A 14 -14.36 -15.24 0.32
C ALA A 14 -13.97 -13.76 0.28
N PHE A 15 -14.22 -13.05 1.38
CA PHE A 15 -13.65 -11.72 1.60
C PHE A 15 -12.14 -11.88 1.77
N ALA A 16 -11.39 -11.67 0.70
CA ALA A 16 -9.95 -11.49 0.78
C ALA A 16 -9.67 -10.21 1.57
N ALA A 17 -9.37 -10.34 2.86
CA ALA A 17 -8.93 -9.23 3.68
C ALA A 17 -7.67 -8.61 3.03
N PRO A 18 -7.58 -7.28 2.91
CA PRO A 18 -6.39 -6.63 2.39
C PRO A 18 -5.24 -6.87 3.38
N GLN A 19 -4.36 -7.79 2.99
CA GLN A 19 -3.08 -8.07 3.64
C GLN A 19 -2.10 -6.92 3.36
N LEU A 20 -2.44 -5.72 3.85
CA LEU A 20 -1.65 -4.48 3.80
C LEU A 20 -0.55 -4.36 4.89
N PRO A 21 -0.67 -4.93 6.11
CA PRO A 21 0.30 -4.64 7.18
C PRO A 21 1.73 -5.12 6.87
N SER A 22 1.89 -6.20 6.11
CA SER A 22 3.18 -6.86 5.91
C SER A 22 4.11 -6.12 4.96
N GLU A 23 3.58 -5.31 4.03
CA GLU A 23 4.38 -4.67 2.98
C GLU A 23 4.96 -3.32 3.44
N ILE A 24 4.21 -2.57 4.26
CA ILE A 24 4.71 -1.31 4.84
C ILE A 24 5.85 -1.57 5.83
N GLY A 25 5.77 -2.66 6.60
CA GLY A 25 6.83 -3.05 7.54
C GLY A 25 8.17 -3.43 6.88
N GLN A 26 8.19 -3.64 5.56
CA GLN A 26 9.39 -3.92 4.79
C GLN A 26 10.03 -2.67 4.18
N ILE A 27 9.36 -1.51 4.26
CA ILE A 27 9.88 -0.26 3.73
C ILE A 27 11.07 0.19 4.59
N PRO A 28 12.23 0.49 3.99
CA PRO A 28 13.37 0.99 4.74
C PRO A 28 13.02 2.31 5.45
N PRO A 29 13.59 2.59 6.64
CA PRO A 29 13.23 3.78 7.42
C PRO A 29 13.32 5.09 6.65
N CYS A 30 14.30 5.22 5.75
CA CYS A 30 14.45 6.39 4.89
C CYS A 30 13.25 6.55 3.93
N GLY A 31 12.85 5.48 3.25
CA GLY A 31 11.69 5.50 2.34
C GLY A 31 10.39 5.80 3.08
N LEU A 32 10.23 5.29 4.31
CA LEU A 32 9.07 5.56 5.14
C LEU A 32 9.01 7.04 5.54
N ALA A 33 10.13 7.62 6.00
CA ALA A 33 10.20 9.04 6.34
C ALA A 33 9.88 9.95 5.14
N CYS A 34 10.42 9.62 3.96
CA CYS A 34 10.11 10.33 2.73
C CYS A 34 8.62 10.25 2.37
N ALA A 35 8.01 9.07 2.46
CA ALA A 35 6.59 8.88 2.19
C ALA A 35 5.71 9.67 3.18
N MET A 36 6.07 9.69 4.47
CA MET A 36 5.33 10.45 5.49
C MET A 36 5.37 11.96 5.24
N ASN A 37 6.54 12.52 4.90
CA ASN A 37 6.68 13.94 4.61
C ASN A 37 5.91 14.32 3.34
N ALA A 38 6.12 13.57 2.26
CA ALA A 38 5.44 13.79 0.98
C ALA A 38 3.92 13.63 1.09
N GLY A 39 3.45 12.65 1.88
CA GLY A 39 2.03 12.48 2.18
C GLY A 39 1.45 13.68 2.91
N LYS A 40 2.16 14.22 3.92
CA LYS A 40 1.73 15.44 4.63
C LYS A 40 1.68 16.66 3.69
N GLU A 41 2.68 16.84 2.84
CA GLU A 41 2.74 17.93 1.86
C GLU A 41 1.57 17.86 0.86
N ALA A 42 1.15 16.65 0.50
CA ALA A 42 0.00 16.40 -0.36
C ALA A 42 -1.36 16.45 0.36
N GLY A 43 -1.39 16.65 1.68
CA GLY A 43 -2.62 16.65 2.48
C GLY A 43 -3.19 15.26 2.78
N CYS A 44 -2.41 14.20 2.58
CA CYS A 44 -2.82 12.84 2.91
C CYS A 44 -2.72 12.55 4.41
N GLY A 45 -3.64 11.72 4.91
CA GLY A 45 -3.54 11.18 6.27
C GLY A 45 -2.29 10.31 6.44
N PRO A 46 -1.79 10.14 7.68
CA PRO A 46 -0.53 9.45 7.95
C PRO A 46 -0.49 7.98 7.48
N THR A 47 -1.65 7.36 7.30
CA THR A 47 -1.81 5.99 6.81
C THR A 47 -2.76 5.92 5.62
N ASP A 48 -3.05 7.06 4.97
CA ASP A 48 -3.95 7.11 3.81
C ASP A 48 -3.19 6.73 2.54
N ILE A 49 -2.98 5.43 2.37
CA ILE A 49 -2.23 4.84 1.25
C ILE A 49 -2.92 5.19 -0.07
N LYS A 50 -4.26 5.20 -0.10
CA LYS A 50 -5.01 5.54 -1.31
C LYS A 50 -4.75 6.99 -1.70
N CYS A 51 -4.82 7.93 -0.75
CA CYS A 51 -4.47 9.33 -1.03
C CYS A 51 -3.03 9.44 -1.54
N PHE A 52 -2.08 8.77 -0.88
CA PHE A 52 -0.67 8.82 -1.26
C PHE A 52 -0.46 8.33 -2.69
N CYS A 53 -1.03 7.17 -3.05
CA CYS A 53 -0.84 6.53 -4.35
C CYS A 53 -1.61 7.22 -5.49
N THR A 54 -2.67 7.96 -5.18
CA THR A 54 -3.44 8.72 -6.20
C THR A 54 -2.99 10.18 -6.31
N SER A 55 -2.13 10.65 -5.40
CA SER A 55 -1.60 12.01 -5.41
C SER A 55 -0.29 12.10 -6.19
N ALA A 56 -0.33 12.74 -7.36
CA ALA A 56 0.86 13.04 -8.13
C ALA A 56 1.89 13.88 -7.33
N THR A 57 1.41 14.78 -6.47
CA THR A 57 2.26 15.58 -5.57
C THR A 57 2.99 14.70 -4.55
N ALA A 58 2.28 13.78 -3.90
CA ALA A 58 2.89 12.87 -2.92
C ALA A 58 3.93 11.96 -3.59
N LEU A 59 3.58 11.36 -4.74
CA LEU A 59 4.50 10.48 -5.47
C LEU A 59 5.75 11.21 -5.95
N ALA A 60 5.60 12.43 -6.49
CA ALA A 60 6.74 13.22 -6.95
C ALA A 60 7.65 13.64 -5.79
N ALA A 61 7.08 14.14 -4.69
CA ALA A 61 7.84 14.55 -3.51
C ALA A 61 8.55 13.36 -2.85
N ALA A 62 7.87 12.22 -2.70
CA ALA A 62 8.46 11.01 -2.14
C ALA A 62 9.60 10.49 -3.02
N THR A 63 9.42 10.45 -4.34
CA THR A 63 10.46 10.02 -5.29
C THR A 63 11.68 10.94 -5.25
N ALA A 64 11.45 12.26 -5.19
CA ALA A 64 12.53 13.24 -5.08
C ALA A 64 13.31 13.08 -3.76
N CYS A 65 12.61 12.93 -2.64
CA CYS A 65 13.22 12.68 -1.33
C CYS A 65 14.04 11.38 -1.33
N VAL A 66 13.45 10.28 -1.82
CA VAL A 66 14.12 8.98 -1.85
C VAL A 66 15.39 9.01 -2.70
N ASN A 67 15.37 9.66 -3.86
CA ASN A 67 16.56 9.76 -4.72
C ASN A 67 17.65 10.66 -4.14
N LYS A 68 17.29 11.63 -3.28
CA LYS A 68 18.22 12.61 -2.72
C LYS A 68 18.83 12.13 -1.40
N ASP A 69 18.00 11.59 -0.52
CA ASP A 69 18.33 11.41 0.89
C ASP A 69 18.53 9.93 1.28
N CYS A 70 18.06 8.98 0.46
CA CYS A 70 18.25 7.55 0.72
C CYS A 70 19.47 6.98 -0.01
N SER A 71 20.07 5.94 0.58
CA SER A 71 21.08 5.13 -0.09
C SER A 71 20.49 4.48 -1.35
N PRO A 72 21.28 4.22 -2.41
CA PRO A 72 20.78 3.61 -3.65
C PRO A 72 20.03 2.28 -3.43
N GLU A 73 20.47 1.47 -2.47
CA GLU A 73 19.81 0.23 -2.09
C GLU A 73 18.44 0.45 -1.44
N ASP A 74 18.35 1.41 -0.51
CA ASP A 74 17.11 1.77 0.17
C ASP A 74 16.14 2.41 -0.81
N ALA A 75 16.63 3.26 -1.72
CA ALA A 75 15.82 3.87 -2.75
C ALA A 75 15.19 2.81 -3.65
N LYS A 76 15.99 1.84 -4.13
CA LYS A 76 15.48 0.73 -4.93
C LYS A 76 14.42 -0.09 -4.20
N LYS A 77 14.67 -0.44 -2.93
CA LYS A 77 13.71 -1.21 -2.10
C LYS A 77 12.43 -0.42 -1.84
N ALA A 78 12.53 0.87 -1.47
CA ALA A 78 11.39 1.74 -1.20
C ALA A 78 10.52 1.93 -2.44
N ILE A 79 11.13 2.17 -3.62
CA ILE A 79 10.39 2.34 -4.88
C ILE A 79 9.69 1.03 -5.27
N ALA A 80 10.36 -0.11 -5.16
CA ALA A 80 9.75 -1.42 -5.48
C ALA A 80 8.54 -1.71 -4.59
N LEU A 81 8.66 -1.48 -3.28
CA LEU A 81 7.56 -1.66 -2.33
C LEU A 81 6.44 -0.65 -2.56
N ALA A 82 6.76 0.61 -2.85
CA ALA A 82 5.77 1.62 -3.19
C ALA A 82 4.98 1.24 -4.45
N GLN A 83 5.64 0.67 -5.47
CA GLN A 83 4.96 0.16 -6.67
C GLN A 83 4.01 -0.99 -6.33
N GLN A 84 4.42 -1.95 -5.49
CA GLN A 84 3.56 -3.05 -5.06
C GLN A 84 2.37 -2.58 -4.23
N LEU A 85 2.59 -1.63 -3.32
CA LEU A 85 1.54 -1.03 -2.50
C LEU A 85 0.55 -0.22 -3.34
N CYS A 86 1.06 0.62 -4.25
CA CYS A 86 0.24 1.51 -5.05
C CYS A 86 -0.43 0.84 -6.24
N ALA A 87 0.01 -0.34 -6.70
CA ALA A 87 -0.66 -1.10 -7.75
C ALA A 87 -2.11 -1.50 -7.40
N LYS A 88 -2.51 -1.35 -6.13
CA LYS A 88 -3.87 -1.62 -5.64
C LYS A 88 -4.84 -0.43 -5.82
N TYR A 89 -4.35 0.73 -6.26
CA TYR A 89 -5.10 1.99 -6.37
C TYR A 89 -4.94 2.64 -7.74
#